data_AF-A0A4Q1CFP2-F1
#
_entry.id   AF-A0A4Q1CFP2-F1
#
_cell.length_a   1.000
_cell.length_b   1.000
_cell.length_c   1.000
_cell.angle_alpha   90.00
_cell.angle_beta   90.00
_cell.angle_gamma   90.00
#
_symmetry.space_group_name_H-M   'P 1'
#
loop_
_entity.id
_entity.type
_entity.pdbx_description
1 polymer ?
#
loop_
_entity_poly.entity_id
_entity_poly.type
_entity_poly.pdbx_seq_one_letter_code
_entity_poly.pdbx_strand_id
1 'polypeptide(L)'
;MDSYYSFVFKGLLTEDALDKAGRKSKTHFSEEDAKLLASTLAIDEMDDTFVTRSKKMAVVYTAIAAFENSVRAFIEKKLLEEVGENWWTTSVDEGIRKKAEGRMEDEKKIRWHTPRGLSPINYTEMKHLTDTIRRNWKLFEPHLITFDWAATILDTVERSRNVIMHSGDLGNRDIERIGSHIRDWIRQVGA
;
A
#
# COMPACT_ATOMS: atom_id res chain seq x y z
N MET A 1 26.53 17.66 20.64
CA MET A 1 25.13 17.23 20.42
C MET A 1 24.23 18.37 19.96
N ASP A 2 24.31 19.57 20.56
CA ASP A 2 23.42 20.71 20.25
C ASP A 2 23.33 21.15 18.78
N SER A 3 24.41 21.08 18.02
CA SER A 3 24.41 21.49 16.60
C SER A 3 23.47 20.66 15.74
N TYR A 4 23.37 19.36 16.00
CA TYR A 4 22.51 18.46 15.22
C TYR A 4 21.04 18.65 15.57
N TYR A 5 20.74 18.80 16.86
CA TYR A 5 19.38 19.13 17.31
C TYR A 5 18.93 20.47 16.75
N SER A 6 19.78 21.50 16.78
CA SER A 6 19.46 22.80 16.17
C SER A 6 19.23 22.71 14.66
N PHE A 7 19.99 21.87 13.95
CA PHE A 7 19.82 21.68 12.51
C PHE A 7 18.48 20.98 12.21
N VAL A 8 18.17 19.90 12.93
CA VAL A 8 16.91 19.16 12.79
C VAL A 8 15.70 20.04 13.13
N PHE A 9 15.76 20.81 14.22
CA PHE A 9 14.67 21.72 14.59
C PHE A 9 14.43 22.83 13.56
N LYS A 10 15.50 23.39 12.98
CA LYS A 10 15.37 24.38 11.90
C LYS A 10 14.76 23.76 10.65
N GLY A 11 15.09 22.51 10.33
CA GLY A 11 14.45 21.75 9.27
C GLY A 11 12.93 21.60 9.49
N LEU A 12 12.53 21.15 10.69
CA LEU A 12 11.12 20.98 11.05
C LEU A 12 10.33 22.30 11.03
N LEU A 13 10.91 23.38 11.56
CA LEU A 13 10.30 24.72 11.54
C LEU A 13 10.18 25.27 10.12
N THR A 14 11.12 24.93 9.24
CA THR A 14 11.08 25.35 7.83
C THR A 14 9.99 24.59 7.07
N GLU A 15 9.80 23.29 7.32
CA GLU A 15 8.68 22.53 6.75
C GLU A 15 7.33 23.10 7.21
N ASP A 16 7.13 23.35 8.51
CA ASP A 16 5.89 23.96 9.05
C ASP A 16 5.60 25.36 8.46
N ALA A 17 6.64 26.19 8.33
CA ALA A 17 6.50 27.51 7.71
C ALA A 17 6.15 27.43 6.22
N LEU A 18 6.71 26.46 5.51
CA LEU A 18 6.40 26.22 4.09
C LEU A 18 4.98 25.70 3.91
N ASP A 19 4.51 24.78 4.76
CA ASP A 19 3.15 24.27 4.72
C ASP A 19 2.12 25.39 4.99
N LYS A 20 2.39 26.25 5.98
CA LYS A 20 1.57 27.45 6.26
C LYS A 20 1.59 28.47 5.13
N ALA A 21 2.69 28.56 4.39
CA ALA A 21 2.82 29.40 3.21
C ALA A 21 2.16 28.79 1.95
N GLY A 22 1.49 27.64 2.08
CA GLY A 22 0.80 26.98 0.98
C GLY A 22 1.73 26.20 0.04
N ARG A 23 2.86 25.70 0.55
CA ARG A 23 3.74 24.80 -0.22
C ARG A 23 2.93 23.64 -0.78
N LYS A 24 2.86 23.58 -2.10
CA LYS A 24 2.38 22.38 -2.81
C LYS A 24 3.47 21.32 -2.68
N SER A 25 3.35 20.43 -1.69
CA SER A 25 4.17 19.23 -1.62
C SER A 25 4.08 18.49 -2.97
N LYS A 26 5.16 17.84 -3.42
CA LYS A 26 5.14 16.97 -4.61
C LYS A 26 4.11 15.83 -4.51
N THR A 27 3.59 15.57 -3.31
CA THR A 27 2.60 14.54 -2.99
C THR A 27 1.21 15.12 -2.65
N HIS A 28 0.98 16.41 -2.82
CA HIS A 28 -0.29 17.05 -2.45
C HIS A 28 -1.35 16.81 -3.53
N PHE A 29 -2.37 16.01 -3.22
CA PHE A 29 -3.61 15.91 -3.99
C PHE A 29 -4.64 16.87 -3.40
N SER A 30 -4.93 17.96 -4.11
CA SER A 30 -5.83 19.01 -3.63
C SER A 30 -7.31 18.73 -3.94
N GLU A 31 -8.21 19.46 -3.29
CA GLU A 31 -9.63 19.44 -3.66
C GLU A 31 -9.87 19.91 -5.10
N GLU A 32 -9.03 20.80 -5.61
CA GLU A 32 -9.09 21.28 -6.99
C GLU A 32 -8.71 20.16 -7.97
N ASP A 33 -7.67 19.38 -7.66
CA ASP A 33 -7.26 18.21 -8.43
C ASP A 33 -8.36 17.15 -8.44
N ALA A 34 -9.01 16.92 -7.29
CA ALA A 34 -10.12 15.99 -7.16
C ALA A 34 -11.33 16.40 -8.02
N LYS A 35 -11.67 17.70 -8.03
CA LYS A 35 -12.76 18.23 -8.86
C LYS A 35 -12.45 18.13 -10.36
N LEU A 36 -11.23 18.49 -10.76
CA LEU A 36 -10.78 18.38 -12.15
C LEU A 36 -10.83 16.93 -12.63
N LEU A 37 -10.36 15.98 -11.81
CA LEU A 37 -10.41 14.56 -12.13
C LEU A 37 -11.85 14.06 -12.24
N ALA A 38 -12.73 14.48 -11.31
CA ALA A 38 -14.13 14.10 -11.33
C ALA A 38 -14.86 14.57 -12.61
N SER A 39 -14.61 15.82 -13.05
CA SER A 39 -15.20 16.31 -14.30
C SER A 39 -14.60 15.62 -15.53
N THR A 40 -13.30 15.33 -15.51
CA THR A 40 -12.62 14.60 -16.62
C THR A 40 -13.20 13.20 -16.79
N LEU A 41 -13.66 12.58 -15.70
CA LEU A 41 -14.26 11.24 -15.68
C LEU A 41 -15.80 11.26 -15.82
N ALA A 42 -16.41 12.44 -16.06
CA ALA A 42 -17.86 12.62 -16.16
C ALA A 42 -18.64 12.04 -14.96
N ILE A 43 -18.08 12.13 -13.75
CA ILE A 43 -18.70 11.58 -12.53
C ILE A 43 -20.05 12.25 -12.25
N ASP A 44 -20.18 13.52 -12.61
CA ASP A 44 -21.39 14.34 -12.48
C ASP A 44 -22.51 13.95 -13.46
N GLU A 45 -22.20 13.18 -14.51
CA GLU A 45 -23.19 12.68 -15.47
C GLU A 45 -23.70 11.27 -15.11
N MET A 46 -23.13 10.63 -14.09
CA MET A 46 -23.46 9.27 -13.67
C MET A 46 -24.59 9.22 -12.64
N ASP A 47 -25.19 8.04 -12.44
CA ASP A 47 -26.21 7.83 -11.41
C ASP A 47 -25.67 8.10 -10.00
N ASP A 48 -26.32 9.03 -9.29
CA ASP A 48 -25.94 9.49 -7.95
C ASP A 48 -25.83 8.35 -6.92
N THR A 49 -26.65 7.31 -7.06
CA THR A 49 -26.64 6.15 -6.14
C THR A 49 -25.35 5.37 -6.33
N PHE A 50 -24.96 5.10 -7.57
CA PHE A 50 -23.71 4.40 -7.85
C PHE A 50 -22.50 5.25 -7.46
N VAL A 51 -22.50 6.54 -7.80
CA VAL A 51 -21.42 7.47 -7.44
C VAL A 51 -21.25 7.56 -5.94
N THR A 52 -22.33 7.67 -5.17
CA THR A 52 -22.27 7.76 -3.70
C THR A 52 -21.68 6.49 -3.08
N ARG A 53 -22.08 5.32 -3.57
CA ARG A 53 -21.53 4.02 -3.12
C ARG A 53 -20.05 3.90 -3.45
N SER A 54 -19.66 4.21 -4.69
CA SER A 54 -18.27 4.20 -5.14
C SER A 54 -17.40 5.19 -4.36
N LYS A 55 -17.90 6.40 -4.04
CA LYS A 55 -17.18 7.37 -3.20
C LYS A 55 -16.92 6.82 -1.79
N LYS A 56 -17.91 6.15 -1.18
CA LYS A 56 -17.73 5.50 0.13
C LYS A 56 -16.65 4.40 0.05
N MET A 57 -16.70 3.56 -0.98
CA MET A 57 -15.72 2.48 -1.17
C MET A 57 -14.33 3.00 -1.57
N ALA A 58 -14.23 4.15 -2.23
CA ALA A 58 -12.95 4.78 -2.56
C ALA A 58 -12.13 5.15 -1.31
N VAL A 59 -12.80 5.58 -0.22
CA VAL A 59 -12.14 5.83 1.07
C VAL A 59 -11.55 4.52 1.63
N VAL A 60 -12.32 3.43 1.59
CA VAL A 60 -11.85 2.11 2.04
C VAL A 60 -10.71 1.59 1.17
N TYR A 61 -10.84 1.74 -0.15
CA TYR A 61 -9.81 1.39 -1.12
C TYR A 61 -8.51 2.13 -0.85
N THR A 62 -8.58 3.42 -0.55
CA THR A 62 -7.41 4.25 -0.23
C THR A 62 -6.64 3.67 0.97
N ALA A 63 -7.35 3.30 2.04
CA ALA A 63 -6.74 2.70 3.22
C ALA A 63 -6.10 1.34 2.92
N ILE A 64 -6.79 0.47 2.18
CA ILE A 64 -6.29 -0.85 1.79
C ILE A 64 -5.08 -0.75 0.87
N ALA A 65 -5.12 0.11 -0.15
CA ALA A 65 -4.03 0.29 -1.10
C ALA A 65 -2.78 0.85 -0.42
N ALA A 66 -2.95 1.83 0.49
CA ALA A 66 -1.85 2.35 1.30
C ALA A 66 -1.24 1.27 2.19
N PHE A 67 -2.10 0.49 2.86
CA PHE A 67 -1.67 -0.65 3.68
C PHE A 67 -0.90 -1.70 2.87
N GLU A 68 -1.45 -2.16 1.76
CA GLU A 68 -0.83 -3.17 0.88
C GLU A 68 0.56 -2.73 0.41
N ASN A 69 0.71 -1.46 0.01
CA ASN A 69 2.00 -0.91 -0.39
C ASN A 69 2.96 -0.76 0.79
N SER A 70 2.48 -0.45 1.99
CA SER A 70 3.32 -0.44 3.19
C SER A 70 3.85 -1.84 3.54
N VAL A 71 3.04 -2.89 3.35
CA VAL A 71 3.47 -4.29 3.55
C VAL A 71 4.52 -4.68 2.51
N ARG A 72 4.32 -4.31 1.23
CA ARG A 72 5.33 -4.54 0.18
C ARG A 72 6.66 -3.88 0.54
N ALA A 73 6.62 -2.60 0.93
CA ALA A 73 7.81 -1.85 1.31
C ALA A 73 8.52 -2.48 2.52
N PHE A 74 7.76 -2.93 3.53
CA PHE A 74 8.30 -3.63 4.70
C PHE A 74 9.02 -4.93 4.31
N ILE A 75 8.38 -5.77 3.50
CA ILE A 75 8.96 -7.04 3.03
C ILE A 75 10.22 -6.78 2.20
N GLU A 76 10.14 -5.89 1.21
CA GLU A 76 11.26 -5.57 0.33
C GLU A 76 12.44 -5.01 1.10
N LYS A 77 12.20 -4.04 2.01
CA LYS A 77 13.22 -3.49 2.88
C LYS A 77 13.89 -4.57 3.72
N LYS A 78 13.11 -5.40 4.41
CA LYS A 78 13.66 -6.41 5.32
C LYS A 78 14.46 -7.48 4.59
N LEU A 79 13.98 -7.93 3.43
CA LEU A 79 14.69 -8.91 2.62
C LEU A 79 15.96 -8.32 2.00
N LEU A 80 15.93 -7.06 1.57
CA LEU A 80 17.12 -6.38 1.06
C LEU A 80 18.19 -6.22 2.16
N GLU A 81 17.80 -5.85 3.37
CA GLU A 81 18.72 -5.67 4.52
C GLU A 81 19.38 -6.98 4.96
N GLU A 82 18.62 -8.08 5.03
CA GLU A 82 19.10 -9.35 5.61
C GLU A 82 19.71 -10.30 4.57
N VAL A 83 19.26 -10.23 3.31
CA VAL A 83 19.64 -11.18 2.24
C VAL A 83 20.46 -10.50 1.13
N GLY A 84 20.33 -9.17 0.97
CA GLY A 84 21.02 -8.41 -0.08
C GLY A 84 20.26 -8.39 -1.41
N GLU A 85 20.90 -7.86 -2.46
CA GLU A 85 20.26 -7.58 -3.76
C GLU A 85 19.59 -8.79 -4.43
N ASN A 86 20.11 -10.00 -4.17
CA ASN A 86 19.58 -11.24 -4.76
C ASN A 86 18.32 -11.78 -4.06
N TRP A 87 17.79 -11.06 -3.06
CA TRP A 87 16.66 -11.48 -2.24
C TRP A 87 15.45 -11.97 -3.05
N TRP A 88 15.16 -11.33 -4.20
CA TRP A 88 14.04 -11.74 -5.05
C TRP A 88 14.20 -13.20 -5.46
N THR A 89 15.41 -13.60 -5.86
CA THR A 89 15.66 -14.96 -6.37
C THR A 89 15.83 -16.01 -5.29
N THR A 90 16.30 -15.63 -4.10
CA THR A 90 16.61 -16.55 -3.00
C THR A 90 15.43 -16.73 -2.05
N SER A 91 14.72 -15.65 -1.76
CA SER A 91 13.72 -15.58 -0.69
C SER A 91 12.29 -15.73 -1.19
N VAL A 92 12.03 -15.53 -2.49
CA VAL A 92 10.69 -15.66 -3.07
C VAL A 92 10.56 -16.95 -3.86
N ASP A 93 9.44 -17.65 -3.65
CA ASP A 93 9.11 -18.89 -4.36
C ASP A 93 9.14 -18.71 -5.88
N GLU A 94 9.65 -19.72 -6.60
CA GLU A 94 9.80 -19.66 -8.06
C GLU A 94 8.44 -19.51 -8.77
N GLY A 95 7.39 -20.14 -8.27
CA GLY A 95 6.04 -20.01 -8.82
C GLY A 95 5.48 -18.60 -8.66
N ILE A 96 5.74 -17.95 -7.52
CA ILE A 96 5.38 -16.54 -7.29
C ILE A 96 6.18 -15.64 -8.24
N ARG A 97 7.49 -15.87 -8.36
CA ARG A 97 8.36 -15.10 -9.25
C ARG A 97 7.91 -15.16 -10.70
N LYS A 98 7.70 -16.36 -11.24
CA LYS A 98 7.25 -16.54 -12.63
C LYS A 98 5.93 -15.83 -12.91
N LYS A 99 4.99 -15.85 -11.96
CA LYS A 99 3.71 -15.12 -12.11
C LYS A 99 3.92 -13.60 -12.13
N ALA A 100 4.74 -13.07 -11.23
CA ALA A 100 5.05 -11.65 -11.15
C ALA A 100 5.79 -11.16 -12.41
N GLU A 101 6.81 -11.89 -12.83
CA GLU A 101 7.61 -11.61 -14.03
C GLU A 101 6.78 -11.73 -15.31
N GLY A 102 5.89 -12.74 -15.40
CA GLY A 102 4.95 -12.87 -16.51
C GLY A 102 4.03 -11.65 -16.64
N ARG A 103 3.47 -11.16 -15.53
CA ARG A 103 2.65 -9.93 -15.53
C ARG A 103 3.46 -8.70 -15.92
N MET A 104 4.70 -8.62 -15.45
CA MET A 104 5.60 -7.51 -15.79
C MET A 104 5.89 -7.49 -17.29
N GLU A 105 6.17 -8.66 -17.89
CA GLU A 105 6.42 -8.78 -19.32
C GLU A 105 5.16 -8.49 -20.15
N ASP A 106 4.00 -8.94 -19.71
CA ASP A 106 2.74 -8.64 -20.39
C ASP A 106 2.39 -7.15 -20.36
N GLU A 107 2.67 -6.46 -19.25
CA GLU A 107 2.47 -5.01 -19.17
C GLU A 107 3.48 -4.21 -20.01
N LYS A 108 4.75 -4.65 -20.08
CA LYS A 108 5.77 -3.99 -20.93
C LYS A 108 5.38 -3.94 -22.40
N LYS A 109 4.58 -4.91 -22.88
CA LYS A 109 4.08 -4.93 -24.27
C LYS A 109 3.08 -3.79 -24.52
N ILE A 110 2.43 -3.25 -23.49
CA ILE A 110 1.38 -2.25 -23.60
C ILE A 110 1.96 -0.85 -23.41
N ARG A 111 2.44 -0.23 -24.50
CA ARG A 111 3.10 1.09 -24.46
C ARG A 111 2.22 2.25 -24.02
N TRP A 112 0.91 2.14 -24.18
CA TRP A 112 -0.05 3.22 -23.88
C TRP A 112 -0.56 3.18 -22.42
N HIS A 113 -0.16 2.18 -21.63
CA HIS A 113 -0.64 1.98 -20.27
C HIS A 113 0.52 1.98 -19.27
N THR A 114 0.32 2.61 -18.11
CA THR A 114 1.33 2.68 -17.05
C THR A 114 1.52 1.30 -16.39
N PRO A 115 2.76 0.86 -16.15
CA PRO A 115 3.04 -0.37 -15.41
C PRO A 115 2.76 -0.21 -13.91
N ARG A 116 2.53 -1.32 -13.19
CA ARG A 116 2.26 -1.32 -11.74
C ARG A 116 3.39 -0.76 -10.87
N GLY A 117 4.64 -0.86 -11.32
CA GLY A 117 5.79 -0.36 -10.58
C GLY A 117 7.13 -0.86 -11.13
N LEU A 118 8.22 -0.46 -10.48
CA LEU A 118 9.58 -0.79 -10.91
C LEU A 118 10.09 -2.11 -10.28
N SER A 119 9.75 -2.36 -9.02
CA SER A 119 10.15 -3.58 -8.31
C SER A 119 9.21 -4.76 -8.64
N PRO A 120 9.75 -5.99 -8.80
CA PRO A 120 8.93 -7.17 -9.11
C PRO A 120 7.90 -7.50 -8.02
N ILE A 121 8.11 -7.06 -6.77
CA ILE A 121 7.12 -7.25 -5.69
C ILE A 121 5.79 -6.52 -5.97
N ASN A 122 5.80 -5.45 -6.76
CA ASN A 122 4.59 -4.72 -7.17
C ASN A 122 3.65 -5.56 -8.06
N TYR A 123 4.16 -6.65 -8.62
CA TYR A 123 3.41 -7.57 -9.49
C TYR A 123 2.86 -8.78 -8.72
N THR A 124 3.09 -8.84 -7.41
CA THR A 124 2.59 -9.89 -6.52
C THR A 124 1.21 -9.55 -5.93
N GLU A 125 0.46 -10.57 -5.55
CA GLU A 125 -0.83 -10.45 -4.84
C GLU A 125 -0.61 -10.52 -3.33
N MET A 126 -1.60 -10.10 -2.54
CA MET A 126 -1.48 -10.08 -1.07
C MET A 126 -1.16 -11.47 -0.49
N LYS A 127 -1.82 -12.54 -0.99
CA LYS A 127 -1.46 -13.92 -0.62
C LYS A 127 0.01 -14.27 -0.84
N HIS A 128 0.63 -13.76 -1.92
CA HIS A 128 2.04 -14.01 -2.21
C HIS A 128 2.96 -13.30 -1.19
N LEU A 129 2.50 -12.16 -0.63
CA LEU A 129 3.22 -11.48 0.46
C LEU A 129 3.19 -12.33 1.73
N THR A 130 2.03 -12.88 2.08
CA THR A 130 1.89 -13.83 3.22
C THR A 130 2.79 -15.05 3.04
N ASP A 131 2.83 -15.65 1.86
CA ASP A 131 3.69 -16.79 1.53
C ASP A 131 5.19 -16.44 1.65
N THR A 132 5.56 -15.24 1.20
CA THR A 132 6.93 -14.73 1.29
C THR A 132 7.35 -14.53 2.76
N ILE A 133 6.47 -13.98 3.59
CA ILE A 133 6.71 -13.85 5.04
C ILE A 133 6.87 -15.24 5.67
N ARG A 134 5.96 -16.19 5.37
CA ARG A 134 6.01 -17.55 5.92
C ARG A 134 7.35 -18.23 5.63
N ARG A 135 7.80 -18.18 4.38
CA ARG A 135 9.04 -18.82 3.92
C ARG A 135 10.27 -18.27 4.64
N ASN A 136 10.26 -16.98 4.96
CA ASN A 136 11.38 -16.27 5.55
C ASN A 136 11.09 -15.86 7.01
N TRP A 137 10.26 -16.62 7.73
CA TRP A 137 9.70 -16.22 9.03
C TRP A 137 10.74 -15.72 10.03
N LYS A 138 11.91 -16.36 10.11
CA LYS A 138 13.00 -15.98 11.01
C LYS A 138 13.44 -14.51 10.85
N LEU A 139 13.32 -13.93 9.65
CA LEU A 139 13.67 -12.54 9.39
C LEU A 139 12.61 -11.56 9.90
N PHE A 140 11.36 -12.02 9.99
CA PHE A 140 10.20 -11.21 10.35
C PHE A 140 9.77 -11.38 11.81
N GLU A 141 10.14 -12.48 12.46
CA GLU A 141 9.87 -12.78 13.87
C GLU A 141 10.18 -11.62 14.83
N PRO A 142 11.27 -10.84 14.67
CA PRO A 142 11.54 -9.71 15.57
C PRO A 142 10.53 -8.56 15.46
N HIS A 143 9.74 -8.49 14.38
CA HIS A 143 8.84 -7.37 14.07
C HIS A 143 7.37 -7.77 14.10
N LEU A 144 7.05 -9.07 14.07
CA LEU A 144 5.68 -9.58 13.99
C LEU A 144 5.41 -10.51 15.17
N ILE A 145 4.19 -10.45 15.73
CA ILE A 145 3.81 -11.22 16.93
C ILE A 145 3.91 -12.73 16.68
N THR A 146 3.19 -13.21 15.66
CA THR A 146 3.27 -14.58 15.15
C THR A 146 2.95 -14.58 13.66
N PHE A 147 3.32 -15.65 12.95
CA PHE A 147 2.95 -15.81 11.56
C PHE A 147 1.41 -15.81 11.39
N ASP A 148 0.69 -16.53 12.25
CA ASP A 148 -0.78 -16.64 12.16
C ASP A 148 -1.48 -15.30 12.41
N TRP A 149 -0.94 -14.47 13.31
CA TRP A 149 -1.45 -13.12 13.53
C TRP A 149 -1.30 -12.26 12.27
N ALA A 150 -0.12 -12.29 11.64
CA ALA A 150 0.14 -11.55 10.41
C ALA A 150 -0.72 -12.06 9.24
N ALA A 151 -0.83 -13.39 9.08
CA ALA A 151 -1.66 -14.01 8.06
C ALA A 151 -3.14 -13.64 8.23
N THR A 152 -3.66 -13.68 9.47
CA THR A 152 -5.05 -13.29 9.76
C THR A 152 -5.36 -11.86 9.32
N ILE A 153 -4.43 -10.94 9.55
CA ILE A 153 -4.56 -9.54 9.11
C ILE A 153 -4.60 -9.46 7.58
N LEU A 154 -3.58 -10.03 6.90
CA LEU A 154 -3.45 -9.95 5.44
C LEU A 154 -4.63 -10.62 4.74
N ASP A 155 -5.06 -11.80 5.19
CA ASP A 155 -6.18 -12.54 4.63
C ASP A 155 -7.51 -11.79 4.79
N THR A 156 -7.72 -11.14 5.95
CA THR A 156 -8.93 -10.34 6.20
C THR A 156 -8.99 -9.11 5.30
N VAL A 157 -7.85 -8.42 5.13
CA VAL A 157 -7.77 -7.27 4.24
C VAL A 157 -7.92 -7.70 2.78
N GLU A 158 -7.32 -8.82 2.36
CA GLU A 158 -7.41 -9.33 0.99
C GLU A 158 -8.86 -9.69 0.61
N ARG A 159 -9.56 -10.36 1.53
CA ARG A 159 -10.97 -10.71 1.31
C ARG A 159 -11.84 -9.48 1.06
N SER A 160 -11.59 -8.41 1.81
CA SER A 160 -12.32 -7.15 1.69
C SER A 160 -11.92 -6.35 0.45
N ARG A 161 -10.61 -6.35 0.12
CA ARG A 161 -10.07 -5.78 -1.11
C ARG A 161 -10.74 -6.37 -2.35
N ASN A 162 -10.93 -7.69 -2.38
CA ASN A 162 -11.53 -8.35 -3.54
C ASN A 162 -12.96 -7.88 -3.80
N VAL A 163 -13.76 -7.65 -2.75
CA VAL A 163 -15.13 -7.11 -2.89
C VAL A 163 -15.11 -5.74 -3.55
N ILE A 164 -14.30 -4.81 -3.05
CA ILE A 164 -14.26 -3.43 -3.56
C ILE A 164 -13.67 -3.33 -4.97
N MET A 165 -12.72 -4.21 -5.32
CA MET A 165 -12.11 -4.26 -6.66
C MET A 165 -13.07 -4.82 -7.73
N HIS A 166 -14.15 -5.47 -7.30
CA HIS A 166 -15.24 -5.92 -8.17
C HIS A 166 -16.49 -5.04 -8.01
N SER A 167 -16.30 -3.77 -7.64
CA SER A 167 -17.36 -2.77 -7.48
C SER A 167 -18.44 -3.14 -6.45
N GLY A 168 -18.10 -4.00 -5.50
CA GLY A 168 -18.97 -4.37 -4.39
C GLY A 168 -18.86 -3.41 -3.21
N ASP A 169 -19.82 -3.50 -2.30
CA ASP A 169 -19.83 -2.72 -1.06
C ASP A 169 -19.52 -3.57 0.16
N LEU A 170 -18.83 -2.95 1.12
CA LEU A 170 -18.56 -3.53 2.42
C LEU A 170 -19.55 -3.03 3.47
N GLY A 171 -20.01 -3.94 4.33
CA GLY A 171 -20.79 -3.60 5.51
C GLY A 171 -19.93 -2.88 6.56
N ASN A 172 -20.56 -2.07 7.42
CA ASN A 172 -19.83 -1.29 8.43
C ASN A 172 -18.98 -2.16 9.36
N ARG A 173 -19.45 -3.36 9.74
CA ARG A 173 -18.67 -4.32 10.54
C ARG A 173 -17.36 -4.74 9.87
N ASP A 174 -17.38 -4.93 8.55
CA ASP A 174 -16.18 -5.33 7.81
C ASP A 174 -15.21 -4.15 7.69
N ILE A 175 -15.73 -2.94 7.46
CA ILE A 175 -14.93 -1.70 7.45
C ILE A 175 -14.23 -1.49 8.80
N GLU A 176 -14.95 -1.65 9.92
CA GLU A 176 -14.39 -1.54 11.26
C GLU A 176 -13.31 -2.60 11.52
N ARG A 177 -13.54 -3.85 11.07
CA ARG A 177 -12.57 -4.94 11.21
C ARG A 177 -11.29 -4.64 10.43
N ILE A 178 -11.39 -4.18 9.18
CA ILE A 178 -10.24 -3.76 8.37
C ILE A 178 -9.48 -2.64 9.08
N GLY A 179 -10.20 -1.63 9.58
CA GLY A 179 -9.59 -0.51 10.30
C GLY A 179 -8.83 -0.95 11.55
N SER A 180 -9.35 -1.91 12.31
CA SER A 180 -8.66 -2.47 13.48
C SER A 180 -7.40 -3.24 13.07
N HIS A 181 -7.46 -4.11 12.06
CA HIS A 181 -6.30 -4.85 11.58
C HIS A 181 -5.19 -3.95 11.02
N ILE A 182 -5.55 -2.92 10.24
CA ILE A 182 -4.57 -1.96 9.72
C ILE A 182 -3.90 -1.21 10.87
N ARG A 183 -4.67 -0.76 11.89
CA ARG A 183 -4.09 -0.08 13.06
C ARG A 183 -3.17 -0.99 13.87
N ASP A 184 -3.56 -2.23 14.09
CA ASP A 184 -2.73 -3.19 14.83
C ASP A 184 -1.43 -3.48 14.10
N TRP A 185 -1.47 -3.65 12.77
CA TRP A 185 -0.27 -3.80 11.96
C TRP A 185 0.64 -2.57 12.03
N ILE A 186 0.09 -1.37 11.86
CA ILE A 186 0.88 -0.13 11.91
C ILE A 186 1.54 0.03 13.29
N ARG A 187 0.83 -0.27 14.38
CA ARG A 187 1.40 -0.21 15.73
C ARG A 187 2.49 -1.24 15.97
N GLN A 188 2.39 -2.41 15.34
CA GLN A 188 3.35 -3.49 15.51
C GLN A 188 4.62 -3.30 14.65
N VAL A 189 4.45 -2.86 13.40
CA VAL A 189 5.55 -2.74 12.41
C VAL A 189 6.16 -1.34 12.37
N GLY A 190 5.37 -0.31 12.71
CA GLY A 190 5.82 1.08 12.73
C GLY A 190 6.41 1.55 14.06
N ALA A 191 6.43 0.69 15.08
CA ALA A 191 7.11 0.93 16.36
C ALA A 191 8.59 0.53 16.29
#